data_AF-A0A662M8N3-F1
#
_entry.id   AF-A0A662M8N3-F1
#
_cell.length_a   1.000
_cell.length_b   1.000
_cell.length_c   1.000
_cell.angle_alpha   90.00
_cell.angle_beta   90.00
_cell.angle_gamma   90.00
#
_symmetry.space_group_name_H-M   'P 1'
#
loop_
_entity.id
_entity.type
_entity.pdbx_description
1 polymer ?
#
loop_
_entity_poly.entity_id
_entity_poly.type
_entity_poly.pdbx_seq_one_letter_code
_entity_poly.pdbx_strand_id
1 'polypeptide(L)'
;KRLVEVKPTEIKSKVDGVLVLNDSMNDVNARKVISVEEIPYNGYVYDICVNGVHNFFANRILVHNTDSIFVINHPRLREFIKEVNETLPLELEIETIFRRVLFTGVKKRYAGITESGEIYIRGLEVRRGDWCELAKEVQEKVIEIVLKEGNPTKAKNYVKEIIQKLISGKITEDLVEKLVIYKTITRGLDEYVAEQAHVRAVKEAIKYHGFKYRPGMKVGILIIQRGGGKLAEKAILYDFYDPKMHRIDVEYYINKQIIPAVMRILSVFNINESELKSGVKQKTLFDL
;
A
#
# COMPACT_ATOMS: atom_id res chain seq x y z
N LYS A 1 -30.17 21.34 -10.50
CA LYS A 1 -29.78 22.42 -9.56
C LYS A 1 -28.52 23.08 -10.12
N ARG A 2 -28.45 24.41 -10.24
CA ARG A 2 -27.28 25.15 -10.74
C ARG A 2 -26.18 25.10 -9.67
N LEU A 3 -24.95 24.79 -10.05
CA LEU A 3 -23.78 24.97 -9.19
C LEU A 3 -23.66 26.46 -8.87
N VAL A 4 -23.63 26.81 -7.58
CA VAL A 4 -23.41 28.19 -7.12
C VAL A 4 -21.96 28.30 -6.73
N GLU A 5 -21.25 29.19 -7.41
CA GLU A 5 -19.87 29.53 -7.11
C GLU A 5 -19.81 30.25 -5.75
N VAL A 6 -19.14 29.65 -4.76
CA VAL A 6 -18.94 30.26 -3.45
C VAL A 6 -17.81 31.28 -3.59
N LYS A 7 -18.09 32.55 -3.30
CA LYS A 7 -17.04 33.59 -3.32
C LYS A 7 -15.94 33.25 -2.31
N PRO A 8 -14.65 33.49 -2.63
CA PRO A 8 -13.56 33.29 -1.68
C PRO A 8 -13.82 34.06 -0.38
N THR A 9 -13.82 33.34 0.75
CA THR A 9 -13.96 33.95 2.07
C THR A 9 -12.59 34.46 2.52
N GLU A 10 -12.48 35.76 2.85
CA GLU A 10 -11.28 36.30 3.48
C GLU A 10 -11.00 35.58 4.81
N ILE A 11 -9.77 35.07 4.98
CA ILE A 11 -9.30 34.52 6.25
C ILE A 11 -9.02 35.70 7.18
N LYS A 12 -10.00 36.08 8.00
CA LYS A 12 -9.94 37.25 8.91
C LYS A 12 -9.05 37.05 10.15
N SER A 13 -8.52 35.84 10.38
CA SER A 13 -7.73 35.52 11.57
C SER A 13 -6.24 35.44 11.27
N LYS A 14 -5.41 36.07 12.12
CA LYS A 14 -3.98 35.76 12.21
C LYS A 14 -3.81 34.26 12.40
N VAL A 15 -3.03 33.61 11.54
CA VAL A 15 -2.67 32.20 11.72
C VAL A 15 -1.64 32.14 12.84
N ASP A 16 -2.07 31.91 14.08
CA ASP A 16 -1.20 31.93 15.27
C ASP A 16 -0.29 30.68 15.37
N GLY A 17 -0.56 29.63 14.57
CA GLY A 17 0.31 28.47 14.45
C GLY A 17 -0.16 27.44 13.42
N VAL A 18 0.76 26.60 12.98
CA VAL A 18 0.49 25.42 12.13
C VAL A 18 0.76 24.17 12.96
N LEU A 19 -0.10 23.18 12.85
CA LEU A 19 0.13 21.86 13.43
C LEU A 19 1.06 21.08 12.49
N VAL A 20 2.27 20.81 12.96
CA VAL A 20 3.32 20.11 12.21
C VAL A 20 3.63 18.80 12.93
N LEU A 21 3.87 17.74 12.19
CA LEU A 21 4.38 16.50 12.77
C LEU A 21 5.66 16.81 13.57
N ASN A 22 5.80 16.22 14.75
CA ASN A 22 7.00 16.33 15.55
C ASN A 22 8.20 15.68 14.83
N ASP A 23 9.40 15.94 15.32
CA ASP A 23 10.64 15.47 14.64
C ASP A 23 10.72 13.93 14.58
N SER A 24 9.94 13.23 15.42
CA SER A 24 9.79 11.77 15.41
C SER A 24 8.66 11.25 14.50
N MET A 25 7.90 12.13 13.84
CA MET A 25 6.71 11.86 13.03
C MET A 25 5.57 11.08 13.74
N ASN A 26 5.60 11.01 15.06
CA ASN A 26 4.67 10.19 15.86
C ASN A 26 3.58 11.00 16.57
N ASP A 27 3.70 12.32 16.58
CA ASP A 27 2.74 13.23 17.23
C ASP A 27 2.69 14.57 16.49
N VAL A 28 1.69 15.40 16.79
CA VAL A 28 1.46 16.69 16.14
C VAL A 28 1.74 17.83 17.13
N ASN A 29 2.71 18.69 16.79
CA ASN A 29 3.08 19.86 17.59
C ASN A 29 2.63 21.15 16.91
N ALA A 30 2.19 22.13 17.71
CA ALA A 30 1.98 23.49 17.21
C ALA A 30 3.35 24.15 16.95
N ARG A 31 3.56 24.67 15.73
CA ARG A 31 4.71 25.50 15.35
C ARG A 31 4.22 26.91 15.01
N LYS A 32 5.04 27.90 15.32
CA LYS A 32 4.77 29.30 14.97
C LYS A 32 5.01 29.52 13.49
N VAL A 33 4.10 30.24 12.82
CA VAL A 33 4.30 30.71 11.44
C VAL A 33 5.44 31.72 11.42
N ILE A 34 6.45 31.49 10.57
CA ILE A 34 7.61 32.37 10.44
C ILE A 34 7.35 33.44 9.37
N SER A 35 6.74 33.05 8.26
CA SER A 35 6.33 33.95 7.17
C SER A 35 5.08 33.39 6.47
N VAL A 36 4.32 34.28 5.86
CA VAL A 36 3.23 33.96 4.94
C VAL A 36 3.50 34.73 3.66
N GLU A 37 3.56 34.04 2.54
CA GLU A 37 3.72 34.65 1.21
C GLU A 37 2.42 34.50 0.45
N GLU A 38 1.93 35.63 -0.08
CA GLU A 38 0.73 35.64 -0.90
C GLU A 38 1.10 35.33 -2.34
N ILE A 39 0.45 34.33 -2.93
CA ILE A 39 0.65 33.96 -4.33
C ILE A 39 -0.54 34.50 -5.12
N PRO A 40 -0.35 35.56 -5.94
CA PRO A 40 -1.43 36.09 -6.76
C PRO A 40 -1.87 35.03 -7.77
N TYR A 41 -3.14 34.62 -7.68
CA TYR A 41 -3.73 33.59 -8.53
C TYR A 41 -5.12 34.03 -8.99
N ASN A 42 -5.37 33.97 -10.31
CA ASN A 42 -6.58 34.51 -10.93
C ASN A 42 -7.37 33.40 -11.65
N GLY A 43 -7.70 32.34 -10.90
CA GLY A 43 -8.42 31.18 -11.40
C GLY A 43 -9.05 30.38 -10.25
N TYR A 44 -9.63 29.22 -10.57
CA TYR A 44 -10.22 28.31 -9.58
C TYR A 44 -9.16 27.41 -8.94
N VAL A 45 -9.12 27.38 -7.60
CA VAL A 45 -8.33 26.39 -6.86
C VAL A 45 -9.16 25.11 -6.74
N TYR A 46 -8.80 24.09 -7.52
CA TYR A 46 -9.51 22.80 -7.53
C TYR A 46 -8.95 21.77 -6.54
N ASP A 47 -7.66 21.86 -6.21
CA ASP A 47 -6.99 20.95 -5.28
C ASP A 47 -5.93 21.73 -4.51
N ILE A 48 -5.88 21.56 -3.19
CA ILE A 48 -4.83 22.11 -2.32
C ILE A 48 -3.93 20.94 -1.96
N CYS A 49 -2.66 21.01 -2.30
CA CYS A 49 -1.71 19.96 -1.94
C CYS A 49 -0.33 20.52 -1.63
N VAL A 50 0.42 19.81 -0.80
CA VAL A 50 1.84 20.09 -0.56
C VAL A 50 2.65 19.23 -1.52
N ASN A 51 3.55 19.86 -2.28
CA ASN A 51 4.40 19.13 -3.23
C ASN A 51 5.15 17.99 -2.53
N GLY A 52 5.15 16.80 -3.15
CA GLY A 52 5.83 15.60 -2.65
C GLY A 52 4.99 14.75 -1.68
N VAL A 53 4.24 15.35 -0.76
CA VAL A 53 3.47 14.61 0.27
C VAL A 53 1.96 14.59 0.03
N HIS A 54 1.47 15.53 -0.79
CA HIS A 54 0.08 15.67 -1.22
C HIS A 54 -0.99 15.83 -0.13
N ASN A 55 -0.61 15.83 1.14
CA ASN A 55 -1.48 15.92 2.30
C ASN A 55 -1.01 17.05 3.20
N PHE A 56 -1.93 17.72 3.89
CA PHE A 56 -1.60 18.72 4.89
C PHE A 56 -2.59 18.70 6.05
N PHE A 57 -2.10 19.13 7.22
CA PHE A 57 -2.92 19.33 8.42
C PHE A 57 -3.26 20.81 8.55
N ALA A 58 -4.55 21.12 8.59
CA ALA A 58 -5.05 22.46 8.89
C ALA A 58 -6.19 22.37 9.91
N ASN A 59 -6.09 23.09 11.01
CA ASN A 59 -7.13 23.14 12.05
C ASN A 59 -7.63 21.74 12.51
N ARG A 60 -6.70 20.81 12.77
CA ARG A 60 -6.99 19.40 13.12
C ARG A 60 -7.71 18.58 12.04
N ILE A 61 -7.78 19.09 10.81
CA ILE A 61 -8.26 18.39 9.63
C ILE A 61 -7.03 17.96 8.83
N LEU A 62 -6.86 16.66 8.64
CA LEU A 62 -6.01 16.13 7.60
C LEU A 62 -6.82 16.13 6.31
N VAL A 63 -6.48 17.09 5.45
CA VAL A 63 -7.06 17.17 4.12
C VAL A 63 -6.34 16.15 3.26
N HIS A 64 -7.09 15.13 2.86
CA HIS A 64 -6.60 14.03 2.06
C HIS A 64 -7.80 13.50 1.26
N ASN A 65 -7.72 13.61 -0.08
CA ASN A 65 -8.73 13.15 -1.05
C ASN A 65 -9.83 14.18 -1.38
N THR A 66 -10.53 13.94 -2.50
CA THR A 66 -11.48 14.88 -3.11
C THR A 66 -12.85 14.93 -2.41
N ASP A 67 -13.26 13.84 -1.76
CA ASP A 67 -14.63 13.63 -1.24
C ASP A 67 -14.69 13.33 0.26
N SER A 68 -13.55 13.24 0.94
CA SER A 68 -13.45 12.83 2.34
C SER A 68 -12.35 13.61 3.05
N ILE A 69 -12.51 13.82 4.35
CA ILE A 69 -11.53 14.45 5.22
C ILE A 69 -11.36 13.65 6.51
N PHE A 70 -10.17 13.65 7.08
CA PHE A 70 -9.92 13.06 8.39
C PHE A 70 -9.86 14.17 9.42
N VAL A 71 -10.61 14.05 10.50
CA VAL A 71 -10.69 15.07 11.55
C VAL A 71 -10.22 14.48 12.88
N ILE A 72 -9.28 15.15 13.54
CA ILE A 72 -8.73 14.74 14.85
C ILE A 72 -9.41 15.54 15.96
N ASN A 73 -10.26 14.90 16.76
CA ASN A 73 -10.82 15.44 18.01
C ASN A 73 -11.24 16.93 17.91
N HIS A 74 -11.99 17.27 16.86
CA HIS A 74 -12.43 18.65 16.65
C HIS A 74 -13.70 18.94 17.46
N PRO A 75 -13.68 19.92 18.38
CA PRO A 75 -14.79 20.15 19.32
C PRO A 75 -16.08 20.57 18.62
N ARG A 76 -15.98 21.28 17.48
CA ARG A 76 -17.12 21.73 16.68
C ARG A 76 -17.49 20.78 15.54
N LEU A 77 -17.04 19.52 15.54
CA LEU A 77 -17.26 18.61 14.39
C LEU A 77 -18.75 18.48 14.04
N ARG A 78 -19.62 18.28 15.04
CA ARG A 78 -21.07 18.12 14.82
C ARG A 78 -21.73 19.40 14.34
N GLU A 79 -21.34 20.54 14.92
CA GLU A 79 -21.81 21.86 14.48
C GLU A 79 -21.39 22.15 13.04
N PHE A 80 -20.13 21.87 12.70
CA PHE A 80 -19.59 22.06 11.35
C PHE A 80 -20.32 21.20 10.32
N ILE A 81 -20.56 19.91 10.61
CA ILE A 81 -21.32 19.03 9.73
C ILE A 81 -22.74 19.60 9.50
N LYS A 82 -23.40 20.05 10.58
CA LYS A 82 -24.74 20.65 10.50
C LYS A 82 -24.74 21.92 9.64
N GLU A 83 -23.82 22.85 9.91
CA GLU A 83 -23.66 24.10 9.16
C GLU A 83 -23.45 23.83 7.67
N VAL A 84 -22.57 22.87 7.31
CA VAL A 84 -22.33 22.51 5.91
C VAL A 84 -23.57 21.94 5.25
N ASN A 85 -24.26 20.98 5.89
CA ASN A 85 -25.45 20.33 5.33
C ASN A 85 -26.64 21.29 5.15
N GLU A 86 -26.74 22.32 6.01
CA GLU A 86 -27.79 23.34 5.92
C GLU A 86 -27.48 24.44 4.88
N THR A 87 -26.20 24.77 4.67
CA THR A 87 -25.79 25.92 3.84
C THR A 87 -25.35 25.55 2.44
N LEU A 88 -24.77 24.36 2.25
CA LEU A 88 -24.24 23.90 0.97
C LEU A 88 -25.13 22.79 0.39
N PRO A 89 -25.19 22.63 -0.94
CA PRO A 89 -25.88 21.52 -1.59
C PRO A 89 -25.07 20.22 -1.50
N LEU A 90 -24.51 19.92 -0.32
CA LEU A 90 -23.65 18.79 -0.02
C LEU A 90 -24.19 18.09 1.25
N GLU A 91 -23.86 16.81 1.40
CA GLU A 91 -24.19 16.03 2.60
C GLU A 91 -22.90 15.44 3.17
N LEU A 92 -22.53 15.91 4.35
CA LEU A 92 -21.43 15.39 5.15
C LEU A 92 -21.98 14.47 6.23
N GLU A 93 -21.35 13.31 6.37
CA GLU A 93 -21.63 12.33 7.42
C GLU A 93 -20.31 11.80 8.01
N ILE A 94 -20.39 11.28 9.24
CA ILE A 94 -19.26 10.59 9.86
C ILE A 94 -19.27 9.14 9.35
N GLU A 95 -18.37 8.82 8.41
CA GLU A 95 -18.24 7.47 7.87
C GLU A 95 -17.65 6.48 8.91
N THR A 96 -16.55 6.85 9.57
CA THR A 96 -15.85 5.96 10.48
C THR A 96 -15.08 6.72 11.55
N ILE A 97 -15.11 6.21 12.79
CA ILE A 97 -14.31 6.70 13.91
C ILE A 97 -13.13 5.74 14.13
N PHE A 98 -11.92 6.26 13.98
CA PHE A 98 -10.69 5.51 14.17
C PHE A 98 -10.06 5.83 15.52
N ARG A 99 -9.65 4.78 16.24
CA ARG A 99 -8.77 4.88 17.41
C ARG A 99 -7.34 5.24 17.01
N ARG A 100 -6.83 4.67 15.92
CA ARG A 100 -5.52 4.99 15.33
C ARG A 100 -5.60 4.90 13.81
N VAL A 101 -4.86 5.76 13.11
CA VAL A 101 -4.72 5.73 11.65
C VAL A 101 -3.26 5.90 11.29
N LEU A 102 -2.81 5.12 10.32
CA LEU A 102 -1.49 5.15 9.73
C LEU A 102 -1.59 5.60 8.27
N PHE A 103 -0.95 6.73 7.95
CA PHE A 103 -0.83 7.25 6.60
C PHE A 103 0.56 6.92 6.04
N THR A 104 0.61 6.43 4.81
CA THR A 104 1.87 6.02 4.15
C THR A 104 2.54 7.13 3.34
N GLY A 105 2.03 8.36 3.43
CA GLY A 105 2.51 9.52 2.66
C GLY A 105 2.09 9.54 1.19
N VAL A 106 1.29 8.57 0.73
CA VAL A 106 0.77 8.51 -0.65
C VAL A 106 -0.75 8.64 -0.64
N LYS A 107 -1.30 9.46 -1.56
CA LYS A 107 -2.74 9.62 -1.73
C LYS A 107 -3.43 8.25 -1.82
N LYS A 108 -4.55 8.11 -1.10
CA LYS A 108 -5.41 6.91 -1.05
C LYS A 108 -4.76 5.65 -0.45
N ARG A 109 -3.67 5.79 0.29
CA ARG A 109 -2.95 4.67 0.92
C ARG A 109 -2.80 4.85 2.44
N TYR A 110 -3.73 4.24 3.17
CA TYR A 110 -3.76 4.30 4.63
C TYR A 110 -4.35 3.02 5.24
N ALA A 111 -4.08 2.82 6.53
CA ALA A 111 -4.72 1.80 7.34
C ALA A 111 -5.17 2.40 8.67
N GLY A 112 -6.32 2.00 9.19
CA GLY A 112 -6.87 2.47 10.45
C GLY A 112 -7.45 1.35 11.29
N ILE A 113 -7.58 1.57 12.59
CA ILE A 113 -8.27 0.68 13.50
C ILE A 113 -9.38 1.46 14.19
N THR A 114 -10.59 0.92 14.16
CA THR A 114 -11.76 1.51 14.81
C THR A 114 -11.71 1.33 16.33
N GLU A 115 -12.63 1.98 17.04
CA GLU A 115 -12.82 1.75 18.47
C GLU A 115 -13.24 0.30 18.79
N SER A 116 -13.99 -0.35 17.89
CA SER A 116 -14.36 -1.77 17.99
C SER A 116 -13.21 -2.74 17.68
N GLY A 117 -12.05 -2.24 17.24
CA GLY A 117 -10.87 -3.05 16.93
C GLY A 117 -10.84 -3.61 15.50
N GLU A 118 -11.76 -3.18 14.63
CA GLU A 118 -11.80 -3.52 13.21
C GLU A 118 -10.70 -2.79 12.44
N ILE A 119 -9.99 -3.50 11.56
CA ILE A 119 -8.93 -2.93 10.73
C ILE A 119 -9.50 -2.52 9.36
N TYR A 120 -9.33 -1.25 9.01
CA TYR A 120 -9.64 -0.69 7.71
C TYR A 120 -8.34 -0.51 6.92
N ILE A 121 -8.34 -0.95 5.66
CA ILE A 121 -7.19 -0.79 4.77
C ILE A 121 -7.67 -0.24 3.44
N ARG A 122 -7.07 0.87 2.98
CA ARG A 122 -7.35 1.49 1.68
C ARG A 122 -6.07 1.63 0.87
N GLY A 123 -6.13 1.16 -0.38
CA GLY A 123 -5.08 1.32 -1.40
C GLY A 123 -3.73 0.63 -1.14
N LEU A 124 -3.63 -0.19 -0.10
CA LEU A 124 -2.45 -1.01 0.18
C LEU A 124 -2.49 -2.35 -0.57
N GLU A 125 -1.31 -2.97 -0.65
CA GLU A 125 -1.04 -4.21 -1.38
C GLU A 125 -1.93 -5.40 -0.95
N VAL A 126 -2.40 -5.43 0.30
CA VAL A 126 -3.31 -6.46 0.82
C VAL A 126 -4.59 -6.62 -0.01
N ARG A 127 -5.06 -5.58 -0.71
CA ARG A 127 -6.25 -5.63 -1.56
C ARG A 127 -5.95 -5.82 -3.05
N ARG A 128 -4.68 -6.00 -3.41
CA ARG A 128 -4.23 -6.02 -4.80
C ARG A 128 -4.06 -7.45 -5.31
N GLY A 129 -4.74 -7.77 -6.41
CA GLY A 129 -4.68 -9.11 -7.01
C GLY A 129 -3.32 -9.47 -7.62
N ASP A 130 -2.45 -8.49 -7.86
CA ASP A 130 -1.12 -8.68 -8.42
C ASP A 130 -0.02 -9.05 -7.41
N TRP A 131 -0.38 -9.24 -6.13
CA TRP A 131 0.53 -9.68 -5.07
C TRP A 131 0.23 -11.12 -4.67
N CYS A 132 1.26 -11.89 -4.32
CA CYS A 132 1.07 -13.21 -3.74
C CYS A 132 0.39 -13.11 -2.38
N GLU A 133 -0.33 -14.17 -2.00
CA GLU A 133 -1.10 -14.19 -0.76
C GLU A 133 -0.22 -14.03 0.48
N LEU A 134 0.98 -14.63 0.48
CA LEU A 134 1.94 -14.47 1.56
C LEU A 134 2.30 -12.99 1.80
N ALA A 135 2.51 -12.21 0.74
CA ALA A 135 2.84 -10.80 0.90
C ALA A 135 1.68 -9.99 1.50
N LYS A 136 0.43 -10.34 1.15
CA LYS A 136 -0.77 -9.71 1.72
C LYS A 136 -0.93 -10.06 3.19
N GLU A 137 -0.83 -11.34 3.54
CA GLU A 137 -0.91 -11.80 4.93
C GLU A 137 0.16 -11.14 5.80
N VAL A 138 1.40 -11.07 5.30
CA VAL A 138 2.50 -10.43 6.03
C VAL A 138 2.25 -8.93 6.19
N GLN A 139 1.79 -8.23 5.16
CA GLN A 139 1.45 -6.80 5.25
C GLN A 139 0.30 -6.56 6.24
N GLU A 140 -0.76 -7.37 6.17
CA GLU A 140 -1.90 -7.28 7.08
C GLU A 140 -1.47 -7.50 8.53
N LYS A 141 -0.62 -8.50 8.78
CA LYS A 141 -0.10 -8.77 10.12
C LYS A 141 0.78 -7.65 10.65
N VAL A 142 1.61 -7.05 9.78
CA VAL A 142 2.41 -5.86 10.13
C VAL A 142 1.50 -4.69 10.51
N ILE A 143 0.46 -4.43 9.72
CA ILE A 143 -0.55 -3.39 10.01
C ILE A 143 -1.24 -3.68 11.35
N GLU A 144 -1.62 -4.93 11.60
CA GLU A 144 -2.26 -5.35 12.83
C GLU A 144 -1.37 -5.07 14.05
N ILE A 145 -0.11 -5.52 14.02
CA ILE A 145 0.84 -5.32 15.12
C ILE A 145 1.03 -3.82 15.39
N VAL A 146 1.20 -3.02 14.34
CA VAL A 146 1.40 -1.58 14.47
C VAL A 146 0.14 -0.89 15.04
N LEU A 147 -1.05 -1.17 14.49
CA LEU A 147 -2.27 -0.46 14.87
C LEU A 147 -2.88 -0.95 16.18
N LYS A 148 -2.83 -2.26 16.47
CA LYS A 148 -3.35 -2.82 17.72
C LYS A 148 -2.37 -2.61 18.87
N GLU A 149 -1.10 -2.97 18.67
CA GLU A 149 -0.10 -3.03 19.74
C GLU A 149 0.79 -1.79 19.82
N GLY A 150 0.86 -0.97 18.77
CA GLY A 150 1.76 0.19 18.75
C GLY A 150 3.24 -0.22 18.76
N ASN A 151 3.58 -1.40 18.20
CA ASN A 151 4.92 -1.97 18.30
C ASN A 151 5.57 -2.24 16.92
N PRO A 152 6.14 -1.21 16.25
CA PRO A 152 6.83 -1.36 14.97
C PRO A 152 8.02 -2.32 15.04
N THR A 153 8.72 -2.41 16.18
CA THR A 153 9.86 -3.33 16.37
C THR A 153 9.42 -4.79 16.33
N LYS A 154 8.28 -5.13 16.95
CA LYS A 154 7.68 -6.46 16.86
C LYS A 154 7.28 -6.78 15.42
N ALA A 155 6.69 -5.82 14.70
CA ALA A 155 6.33 -5.98 13.30
C ALA A 155 7.58 -6.25 12.42
N LYS A 156 8.67 -5.52 12.66
CA LYS A 156 9.98 -5.75 12.03
C LYS A 156 10.48 -7.17 12.26
N ASN A 157 10.50 -7.63 13.52
CA ASN A 157 10.99 -8.96 13.87
C ASN A 157 10.14 -10.07 13.23
N TYR A 158 8.82 -9.90 13.20
CA TYR A 158 7.91 -10.81 12.50
C TYR A 158 8.28 -10.94 11.00
N VAL A 159 8.53 -9.84 10.30
CA VAL A 159 8.96 -9.88 8.90
C VAL A 159 10.29 -10.62 8.74
N LYS A 160 11.27 -10.38 9.63
CA LYS A 160 12.57 -11.07 9.61
C LYS A 160 12.42 -12.58 9.76
N GLU A 161 11.55 -13.04 10.66
CA GLU A 161 11.26 -14.47 10.83
C GLU A 161 10.68 -15.10 9.55
N ILE A 162 9.77 -14.40 8.86
CA ILE A 162 9.21 -14.88 7.58
C ILE A 162 10.30 -14.97 6.51
N ILE A 163 11.15 -13.95 6.40
CA ILE A 163 12.28 -13.94 5.46
C ILE A 163 13.24 -15.11 5.76
N GLN A 164 13.58 -15.35 7.03
CA GLN A 164 14.43 -16.46 7.43
C GLN A 164 13.81 -17.82 7.12
N LYS A 165 12.50 -17.98 7.35
CA LYS A 165 11.76 -19.21 7.01
C LYS A 165 11.86 -19.51 5.51
N LEU A 166 11.64 -18.51 4.66
CA LEU A 166 11.75 -18.65 3.20
C LEU A 166 13.16 -19.05 2.76
N ILE A 167 14.18 -18.43 3.35
CA ILE A 167 15.59 -18.68 2.98
C ILE A 167 16.09 -20.04 3.49
N SER A 168 15.56 -20.53 4.61
CA SER A 168 15.91 -21.84 5.15
C SER A 168 15.51 -23.02 4.24
N GLY A 169 14.79 -22.76 3.14
CA GLY A 169 14.43 -23.77 2.14
C GLY A 169 13.31 -24.71 2.55
N LYS A 170 12.67 -24.48 3.71
CA LYS A 170 11.50 -25.25 4.19
C LYS A 170 10.20 -24.76 3.54
N ILE A 171 10.14 -24.79 2.21
CA ILE A 171 8.93 -24.43 1.47
C ILE A 171 7.99 -25.64 1.47
N THR A 172 6.97 -25.60 2.32
CA THR A 172 5.88 -26.58 2.33
C THR A 172 4.91 -26.32 1.19
N GLU A 173 4.07 -27.31 0.86
CA GLU A 173 3.03 -27.18 -0.16
C GLU A 173 2.08 -26.00 0.11
N ASP A 174 1.61 -25.87 1.37
CA ASP A 174 0.81 -24.72 1.81
C ASP A 174 1.51 -23.36 1.56
N LEU A 175 2.83 -23.32 1.70
CA LEU A 175 3.59 -22.10 1.44
C LEU A 175 3.64 -21.80 -0.05
N VAL A 176 3.79 -22.82 -0.91
CA VAL A 176 3.76 -22.65 -2.36
C VAL A 176 2.43 -22.05 -2.82
N GLU A 177 1.31 -22.54 -2.29
CA GLU A 177 -0.03 -22.00 -2.60
C GLU A 177 -0.10 -20.49 -2.29
N LYS A 178 0.47 -20.07 -1.15
CA LYS A 178 0.52 -18.66 -0.76
C LYS A 178 1.45 -17.81 -1.63
N LEU A 179 2.37 -18.43 -2.38
CA LEU A 179 3.25 -17.74 -3.31
C LEU A 179 2.60 -17.55 -4.69
N VAL A 180 1.48 -18.21 -4.99
CA VAL A 180 0.80 -18.05 -6.28
C VAL A 180 0.34 -16.61 -6.50
N ILE A 181 0.69 -16.05 -7.66
CA ILE A 181 0.25 -14.73 -8.10
C ILE A 181 -0.83 -14.93 -9.16
N TYR A 182 -2.03 -14.41 -8.91
CA TYR A 182 -3.14 -14.55 -9.85
C TYR A 182 -3.25 -13.37 -10.81
N LYS A 183 -3.41 -13.66 -12.10
CA LYS A 183 -3.60 -12.65 -13.15
C LYS A 183 -4.71 -13.08 -14.11
N THR A 184 -5.46 -12.10 -14.61
CA THR A 184 -6.45 -12.34 -15.67
C THR A 184 -5.81 -12.08 -17.03
N ILE A 185 -5.92 -13.04 -17.93
CA ILE A 185 -5.59 -12.85 -19.34
C ILE A 185 -6.75 -12.08 -19.96
N THR A 186 -6.57 -10.79 -20.24
CA THR A 186 -7.67 -9.90 -20.66
C THR A 186 -7.86 -9.82 -22.17
N ARG A 187 -6.87 -10.22 -22.96
CA ARG A 187 -6.86 -10.14 -24.43
C ARG A 187 -6.26 -11.41 -25.04
N GLY A 188 -6.30 -11.55 -26.37
CA GLY A 188 -5.57 -12.61 -27.06
C GLY A 188 -4.06 -12.52 -26.77
N LEU A 189 -3.38 -13.67 -26.65
CA LEU A 189 -1.96 -13.71 -26.25
C LEU A 189 -1.01 -12.99 -27.22
N ASP A 190 -1.44 -12.77 -28.46
CA ASP A 190 -0.64 -12.09 -29.50
C ASP A 190 -0.91 -10.57 -29.55
N GLU A 191 -1.92 -10.09 -28.82
CA GLU A 191 -2.21 -8.65 -28.68
C GLU A 191 -1.35 -7.97 -27.61
N TYR A 192 -0.59 -8.74 -26.82
CA TYR A 192 0.28 -8.21 -25.78
C TYR A 192 1.59 -7.71 -26.39
N VAL A 193 1.76 -6.38 -26.43
CA VAL A 193 2.97 -5.71 -26.94
C VAL A 193 4.21 -6.04 -26.10
N ALA A 194 4.04 -6.14 -24.78
CA ALA A 194 5.10 -6.52 -23.86
C ALA A 194 4.92 -7.95 -23.39
N GLU A 195 6.01 -8.71 -23.35
CA GLU A 195 6.01 -10.08 -22.86
C GLU A 195 5.88 -10.10 -21.33
N GLN A 196 4.65 -10.21 -20.85
CA GLN A 196 4.33 -10.26 -19.43
C GLN A 196 4.46 -11.70 -18.91
N ALA A 197 4.87 -11.84 -17.64
CA ALA A 197 5.10 -13.14 -17.00
C ALA A 197 3.93 -14.14 -17.13
N HIS A 198 2.71 -13.71 -16.82
CA HIS A 198 1.53 -14.56 -16.95
C HIS A 198 1.19 -14.94 -18.40
N VAL A 199 1.43 -14.05 -19.37
CA VAL A 199 1.24 -14.34 -20.80
C VAL A 199 2.25 -15.38 -21.27
N ARG A 200 3.52 -15.21 -20.88
CA ARG A 200 4.59 -16.15 -21.20
C ARG A 200 4.33 -17.54 -20.63
N ALA A 201 3.95 -17.61 -19.35
CA ALA A 201 3.61 -18.87 -18.69
C ALA A 201 2.48 -19.62 -19.41
N VAL A 202 1.45 -18.90 -19.86
CA VAL A 202 0.36 -19.50 -20.66
C VAL A 202 0.87 -19.97 -22.04
N LYS A 203 1.68 -19.17 -22.77
CA LYS A 203 2.26 -19.59 -24.06
C LYS A 203 3.13 -20.85 -23.92
N GLU A 204 3.93 -20.93 -22.86
CA GLU A 204 4.75 -22.11 -22.54
C GLU A 204 3.87 -23.33 -22.25
N ALA A 205 2.83 -23.17 -21.44
CA ALA A 205 1.88 -24.23 -21.12
C ALA A 205 1.10 -24.73 -22.35
N ILE A 206 0.72 -23.85 -23.28
CA ILE A 206 0.09 -24.25 -24.55
C ILE A 206 1.06 -25.11 -25.36
N LYS A 207 2.31 -24.65 -25.50
CA LYS A 207 3.32 -25.29 -26.35
C LYS A 207 3.73 -26.67 -25.84
N TYR A 208 3.92 -26.83 -24.53
CA TYR A 208 4.51 -28.05 -23.96
C TYR A 208 3.49 -28.96 -23.26
N HIS A 209 2.33 -28.44 -22.85
CA HIS A 209 1.33 -29.19 -22.09
C HIS A 209 -0.07 -29.18 -22.75
N GLY A 210 -0.22 -28.59 -23.94
CA GLY A 210 -1.51 -28.53 -24.63
C GLY A 210 -2.58 -27.74 -23.87
N PHE A 211 -2.16 -26.82 -23.00
CA PHE A 211 -3.06 -26.02 -22.18
C PHE A 211 -4.04 -25.23 -23.06
N LYS A 212 -5.31 -25.16 -22.64
CA LYS A 212 -6.34 -24.38 -23.33
C LYS A 212 -6.62 -23.11 -22.55
N TYR A 213 -6.55 -21.96 -23.21
CA TYR A 213 -6.85 -20.67 -22.59
C TYR A 213 -8.00 -19.96 -23.32
N ARG A 214 -8.60 -18.99 -22.62
CA ARG A 214 -9.54 -18.02 -23.21
C ARG A 214 -9.32 -16.64 -22.58
N PRO A 215 -9.51 -15.54 -23.33
CA PRO A 215 -9.60 -14.20 -22.73
C PRO A 215 -10.66 -14.16 -21.62
N GLY A 216 -10.38 -13.44 -20.54
CA GLY A 216 -11.13 -13.42 -19.30
C GLY A 216 -10.71 -14.50 -18.28
N MET A 217 -9.89 -15.48 -18.66
CA MET A 217 -9.44 -16.54 -17.74
C MET A 217 -8.46 -15.98 -16.69
N LYS A 218 -8.71 -16.32 -15.42
CA LYS A 218 -7.78 -16.09 -14.31
C LYS A 218 -6.82 -17.27 -14.22
N VAL A 219 -5.53 -17.00 -14.20
CA VAL A 219 -4.46 -18.00 -14.10
C VAL A 219 -3.58 -17.70 -12.90
N GLY A 220 -3.15 -18.74 -12.19
CA GLY A 220 -2.14 -18.65 -11.14
C GLY A 220 -0.76 -18.86 -11.72
N ILE A 221 0.20 -17.99 -11.38
CA ILE A 221 1.60 -18.16 -11.76
C ILE A 221 2.51 -18.24 -10.54
N LEU A 222 3.60 -18.98 -10.69
CA LEU A 222 4.72 -19.01 -9.77
C LEU A 222 5.97 -18.51 -10.47
N ILE A 223 6.80 -17.78 -9.73
CA ILE A 223 8.15 -17.39 -10.16
C ILE A 223 9.16 -18.40 -9.63
N ILE A 224 9.86 -19.05 -10.54
CA ILE A 224 10.84 -20.09 -10.28
C ILE A 224 12.25 -19.64 -10.67
N GLN A 225 13.25 -20.29 -10.10
CA GLN A 225 14.65 -20.06 -10.45
C GLN A 225 14.90 -20.58 -11.87
N ARG A 226 15.31 -19.69 -12.77
CA ARG A 226 15.94 -19.99 -14.05
C ARG A 226 17.16 -19.08 -14.22
N GLY A 227 18.23 -19.61 -14.80
CA GLY A 227 19.47 -18.86 -15.00
C GLY A 227 19.26 -17.66 -15.94
N GLY A 228 19.98 -16.56 -15.67
CA GLY A 228 20.10 -15.34 -16.49
C GLY A 228 18.98 -15.10 -17.50
N GLY A 229 17.91 -14.45 -17.09
CA GLY A 229 16.72 -14.26 -17.92
C GLY A 229 15.76 -13.20 -17.39
N LYS A 230 14.83 -12.76 -18.23
CA LYS A 230 13.79 -11.79 -17.86
C LYS A 230 12.82 -12.44 -16.86
N LEU A 231 12.14 -11.64 -16.03
CA LEU A 231 11.12 -12.14 -15.10
C LEU A 231 10.06 -12.99 -15.80
N ALA A 232 9.71 -12.67 -17.05
CA ALA A 232 8.71 -13.41 -17.79
C ALA A 232 9.11 -14.88 -18.06
N GLU A 233 10.40 -15.14 -18.27
CA GLU A 233 10.93 -16.48 -18.53
C GLU A 233 10.95 -17.35 -17.28
N LYS A 234 10.97 -16.72 -16.11
CA LYS A 234 10.93 -17.38 -14.79
C LYS A 234 9.53 -17.77 -14.35
N ALA A 235 8.48 -17.41 -15.09
CA ALA A 235 7.11 -17.66 -14.69
C ALA A 235 6.57 -18.96 -15.29
N ILE A 236 5.93 -19.79 -14.45
CA ILE A 236 5.19 -20.98 -14.86
C ILE A 236 3.76 -20.90 -14.33
N LEU A 237 2.82 -21.61 -14.97
CA LEU A 237 1.48 -21.76 -14.39
C LEU A 237 1.56 -22.67 -13.16
N TYR A 238 0.82 -22.32 -12.13
CA TYR A 238 0.76 -23.09 -10.90
C TYR A 238 0.32 -24.54 -11.13
N ASP A 239 -0.63 -24.77 -12.04
CA ASP A 239 -1.13 -26.10 -12.43
C ASP A 239 -0.04 -27.05 -12.98
N PHE A 240 1.08 -26.50 -13.46
CA PHE A 240 2.23 -27.26 -13.98
C PHE A 240 3.46 -27.18 -13.06
N TYR A 241 3.29 -26.68 -11.83
CA TYR A 241 4.35 -26.71 -10.83
C TYR A 241 4.64 -28.15 -10.38
N ASP A 242 5.92 -28.46 -10.25
CA ASP A 242 6.41 -29.74 -9.75
C ASP A 242 7.64 -29.45 -8.88
N PRO A 243 7.58 -29.67 -7.56
CA PRO A 243 8.71 -29.38 -6.67
C PRO A 243 9.97 -30.18 -6.99
N LYS A 244 9.89 -31.28 -7.75
CA LYS A 244 11.06 -32.06 -8.20
C LYS A 244 11.79 -31.38 -9.37
N MET A 245 11.07 -30.66 -10.23
CA MET A 245 11.63 -30.00 -11.41
C MET A 245 11.80 -28.48 -11.23
N HIS A 246 11.00 -27.88 -10.36
CA HIS A 246 10.85 -26.44 -10.24
C HIS A 246 11.28 -25.98 -8.84
N ARG A 247 12.30 -25.12 -8.78
CA ARG A 247 12.71 -24.44 -7.54
C ARG A 247 12.13 -23.04 -7.51
N ILE A 248 11.46 -22.68 -6.42
CA ILE A 248 10.89 -21.34 -6.22
C ILE A 248 12.00 -20.27 -6.17
N ASP A 249 11.79 -19.14 -6.85
CA ASP A 249 12.67 -17.96 -6.76
C ASP A 249 12.37 -17.19 -5.47
N VAL A 250 12.87 -17.69 -4.34
CA VAL A 250 12.69 -17.09 -3.01
C VAL A 250 13.13 -15.62 -2.98
N GLU A 251 14.22 -15.31 -3.69
CA GLU A 251 14.75 -13.94 -3.75
C GLU A 251 13.76 -12.98 -4.42
N TYR A 252 13.09 -13.41 -5.49
CA TYR A 252 12.02 -12.64 -6.11
C TYR A 252 10.91 -12.33 -5.10
N TYR A 253 10.40 -13.32 -4.37
CA TYR A 253 9.29 -13.10 -3.43
C TYR A 253 9.70 -12.18 -2.27
N ILE A 254 10.91 -12.32 -1.73
CA ILE A 254 11.39 -11.43 -0.68
C ILE A 254 11.50 -9.99 -1.21
N ASN A 255 12.20 -9.79 -2.32
CA ASN A 255 12.57 -8.45 -2.80
C ASN A 255 11.48 -7.73 -3.60
N LYS A 256 10.56 -8.48 -4.22
CA LYS A 256 9.53 -7.93 -5.12
C LYS A 256 8.11 -8.11 -4.60
N GLN A 257 7.89 -8.88 -3.53
CA GLN A 257 6.55 -9.10 -2.96
C GLN A 257 6.50 -8.77 -1.46
N ILE A 258 7.38 -9.31 -0.62
CA ILE A 258 7.25 -9.11 0.84
C ILE A 258 7.77 -7.73 1.24
N ILE A 259 9.03 -7.44 0.93
CA ILE A 259 9.68 -6.20 1.37
C ILE A 259 8.94 -4.96 0.86
N PRO A 260 8.62 -4.83 -0.43
CA PRO A 260 7.91 -3.64 -0.92
C PRO A 260 6.54 -3.43 -0.26
N ALA A 261 5.81 -4.51 0.07
CA ALA A 261 4.52 -4.41 0.73
C ALA A 261 4.66 -3.90 2.17
N VAL A 262 5.58 -4.47 2.96
CA VAL A 262 5.74 -4.08 4.37
C VAL A 262 6.44 -2.74 4.54
N MET A 263 7.34 -2.37 3.62
CA MET A 263 8.08 -1.11 3.68
C MET A 263 7.17 0.11 3.54
N ARG A 264 6.02 -0.02 2.86
CA ARG A 264 4.97 1.02 2.85
C ARG A 264 4.51 1.43 4.24
N ILE A 265 4.60 0.52 5.20
CA ILE A 265 4.19 0.73 6.59
C ILE A 265 5.41 1.03 7.45
N LEU A 266 6.44 0.19 7.38
CA LEU A 266 7.59 0.25 8.28
C LEU A 266 8.45 1.51 8.07
N SER A 267 8.49 2.06 6.84
CA SER A 267 9.22 3.31 6.58
C SER A 267 8.67 4.50 7.36
N VAL A 268 7.36 4.50 7.69
CA VAL A 268 6.74 5.54 8.51
C VAL A 268 7.36 5.59 9.91
N PHE A 269 7.87 4.45 10.39
CA PHE A 269 8.53 4.32 11.69
C PHE A 269 10.06 4.37 11.58
N ASN A 270 10.60 4.92 10.49
CA ASN A 270 12.04 4.99 10.21
C ASN A 270 12.78 3.64 10.16
N ILE A 271 12.04 2.54 9.98
CA ILE A 271 12.63 1.22 9.75
C ILE A 271 12.98 1.11 8.27
N ASN A 272 14.22 0.78 7.98
CA ASN A 272 14.74 0.67 6.61
C ASN A 272 14.91 -0.79 6.17
N GLU A 273 14.99 -0.99 4.85
CA GLU A 273 15.01 -2.33 4.24
C GLU A 273 16.19 -3.19 4.71
N SER A 274 17.35 -2.57 4.95
CA SER A 274 18.56 -3.28 5.41
C SER A 274 18.36 -3.93 6.78
N GLU A 275 17.54 -3.34 7.66
CA GLU A 275 17.21 -3.96 8.96
C GLU A 275 16.39 -5.24 8.83
N LEU A 276 15.57 -5.35 7.77
CA LEU A 276 14.79 -6.55 7.46
C LEU A 276 15.68 -7.67 6.91
N LYS A 277 16.77 -7.31 6.23
CA LYS A 277 17.75 -8.24 5.66
C LYS A 277 18.92 -8.56 6.59
N SER A 278 19.14 -7.77 7.65
CA SER A 278 20.30 -7.94 8.53
C SER A 278 20.24 -9.26 9.31
N GLY A 279 21.36 -10.00 9.33
CA GLY A 279 21.45 -11.34 9.93
C GLY A 279 21.02 -12.48 9.02
N VAL A 280 20.66 -12.19 7.77
CA VAL A 280 20.38 -13.19 6.74
C VAL A 280 21.68 -13.44 5.97
N LYS A 281 22.37 -14.57 6.20
CA LYS A 281 23.46 -14.99 5.30
C LYS A 281 22.85 -15.38 3.96
N GLN A 282 22.99 -14.51 2.95
CA GLN A 282 22.81 -14.93 1.57
C GLN A 282 23.92 -15.94 1.25
N LYS A 283 23.57 -17.17 0.88
CA LYS A 283 24.54 -18.07 0.25
C LYS A 283 25.01 -17.39 -1.04
N THR A 284 26.30 -17.11 -1.10
CA THR A 284 26.93 -16.59 -2.30
C THR A 284 27.07 -17.70 -3.33
N LEU A 285 27.32 -17.35 -4.59
CA LEU A 285 27.57 -18.33 -5.65
C LEU A 285 28.76 -19.28 -5.34
N PHE A 286 29.59 -18.91 -4.36
CA PHE A 286 30.72 -19.69 -3.85
C PHE A 286 30.34 -20.69 -2.75
N ASP A 287 29.09 -20.69 -2.29
CA ASP A 287 28.55 -21.60 -1.26
C ASP A 287 27.72 -22.76 -1.86
N LEU A 288 27.81 -22.96 -3.19
CA LEU A 288 27.16 -24.03 -3.96
C LEU A 288 28.19 -25.03 -4.51
#